data_AF-A0A919T703-F1
#
_entry.id   AF-A0A919T703-F1
#
_cell.length_a   1.000
_cell.length_b   1.000
_cell.length_c   1.000
_cell.angle_alpha   90.00
_cell.angle_beta   90.00
_cell.angle_gamma   90.00
#
_symmetry.space_group_name_H-M   'P 1'
#
loop_
_entity.id
_entity.type
_entity.pdbx_description
1 polymer ?
#
loop_
_entity_poly.entity_id
_entity_poly.type
_entity_poly.pdbx_seq_one_letter_code
_entity_poly.pdbx_strand_id
1 'polypeptide(L)'
;MILMTTAGKVGAEAARSLAQHETPARVLVRDPRKAAAPAQAGVDVVIGDLDDRDTVDAAMRDVSAVILVSPAIPAQEITVIDSAVAAGVSHVVKVTSKVSSDSPSPAGHAGKTYWPTGPASLSYAEAAEELSAVLGRPITFRSLTFEEQKQDMVDAGVPERIAEMNAQAIRLFAEGDSDWVTDDVPAILGRPAGTFRQFVVDHVAAFR
;
A
#
# COMPACT_ATOMS: atom_id res chain seq x y z
N MET A 1 20.01 -2.25 -8.68
CA MET A 1 18.77 -3.06 -8.62
C MET A 1 17.85 -2.49 -7.55
N ILE A 2 16.53 -2.43 -7.77
CA ILE A 2 15.55 -2.06 -6.74
C ILE A 2 14.86 -3.32 -6.21
N LEU A 3 14.84 -3.53 -4.90
CA LEU A 3 14.15 -4.67 -4.27
C LEU A 3 12.78 -4.25 -3.72
N MET A 4 11.73 -4.98 -4.04
CA MET A 4 10.43 -4.92 -3.37
C MET A 4 10.31 -6.06 -2.37
N THR A 5 9.96 -5.77 -1.11
CA THR A 5 9.85 -6.78 -0.04
C THR A 5 8.60 -7.67 -0.13
N THR A 6 7.74 -7.45 -1.13
CA THR A 6 6.50 -8.20 -1.29
C THR A 6 6.04 -8.22 -2.75
N ALA A 7 5.33 -9.28 -3.14
CA ALA A 7 4.52 -9.35 -4.36
C ALA A 7 3.02 -9.07 -4.11
N GLY A 8 2.67 -8.43 -2.99
CA GLY A 8 1.33 -7.92 -2.72
C GLY A 8 0.92 -6.78 -3.67
N LYS A 9 -0.25 -6.18 -3.47
CA LYS A 9 -0.82 -5.14 -4.37
C LYS A 9 0.18 -4.03 -4.71
N VAL A 10 0.78 -3.40 -3.69
CA VAL A 10 1.74 -2.31 -3.84
C VAL A 10 3.01 -2.78 -4.55
N GLY A 11 3.60 -3.90 -4.09
CA GLY A 11 4.83 -4.42 -4.67
C GLY A 11 4.67 -4.88 -6.11
N ALA A 12 3.52 -5.46 -6.48
CA ALA A 12 3.20 -5.83 -7.85
C ALA A 12 3.02 -4.61 -8.76
N GLU A 13 2.39 -3.53 -8.28
CA GLU A 13 2.31 -2.26 -9.02
C GLU A 13 3.69 -1.63 -9.22
N ALA A 14 4.49 -1.58 -8.16
CA ALA A 14 5.87 -1.08 -8.22
C ALA A 14 6.71 -1.90 -9.22
N ALA A 15 6.62 -3.24 -9.15
CA ALA A 15 7.29 -4.15 -10.08
C ALA A 15 6.92 -3.84 -11.54
N ARG A 16 5.62 -3.67 -11.81
CA ARG A 16 5.12 -3.34 -13.16
C ARG A 16 5.61 -1.98 -13.64
N SER A 17 5.54 -0.96 -12.79
CA SER A 17 5.99 0.39 -13.12
C SER A 17 7.50 0.43 -13.41
N LEU A 18 8.30 -0.25 -12.59
CA LEU A 18 9.75 -0.35 -12.81
C LEU A 18 10.09 -1.07 -14.11
N ALA A 19 9.37 -2.15 -14.44
CA ALA A 19 9.53 -2.85 -15.72
C ALA A 19 9.18 -1.96 -16.93
N GLN A 20 8.11 -1.16 -16.84
CA GLN A 20 7.74 -0.19 -17.88
C GLN A 20 8.79 0.91 -18.10
N HIS A 21 9.54 1.25 -17.05
CA HIS A 21 10.65 2.21 -17.09
C HIS A 21 12.03 1.53 -17.28
N GLU A 22 12.06 0.26 -17.69
CA GLU A 22 13.28 -0.53 -17.93
C GLU A 22 14.28 -0.48 -16.75
N THR A 23 13.75 -0.30 -15.54
CA THR A 23 14.56 -0.17 -14.32
C THR A 23 14.73 -1.55 -13.69
N PRO A 24 15.97 -2.04 -13.49
CA PRO A 24 16.19 -3.37 -12.93
C PRO A 24 15.54 -3.51 -11.56
N ALA A 25 14.62 -4.47 -11.45
CA ALA A 25 13.83 -4.71 -10.25
C ALA A 25 13.88 -6.18 -9.83
N ARG A 26 13.84 -6.39 -8.51
CA ARG A 26 13.74 -7.68 -7.85
C ARG A 26 12.57 -7.69 -6.88
N VAL A 27 11.84 -8.78 -6.78
CA VAL A 27 10.78 -8.95 -5.77
C VAL A 27 11.07 -10.16 -4.88
N LEU A 28 10.92 -9.97 -3.58
CA LEU A 28 10.91 -11.06 -2.61
C LEU A 28 9.51 -11.67 -2.52
N VAL A 29 9.42 -12.98 -2.70
CA VAL A 29 8.15 -13.71 -2.75
C VAL A 29 8.18 -14.87 -1.76
N ARG A 30 7.33 -14.79 -0.73
CA ARG A 30 7.19 -15.86 0.26
C ARG A 30 6.54 -17.12 -0.28
N ASP A 31 5.52 -16.97 -1.12
CA ASP A 31 4.80 -18.10 -1.72
C ASP A 31 5.20 -18.27 -3.19
N PRO A 32 5.99 -19.32 -3.55
CA PRO A 32 6.49 -19.52 -4.91
C PRO A 32 5.41 -19.53 -6.00
N ARG A 33 4.16 -19.88 -5.64
CA ARG A 33 3.03 -19.87 -6.59
C ARG A 33 2.72 -18.47 -7.12
N LYS A 34 3.15 -17.42 -6.40
CA LYS A 34 2.98 -16.00 -6.78
C LYS A 34 4.16 -15.46 -7.59
N ALA A 35 5.21 -16.25 -7.84
CA ALA A 35 6.40 -15.83 -8.57
C ALA A 35 6.18 -15.66 -10.09
N ALA A 36 5.18 -16.35 -10.66
CA ALA A 36 5.00 -16.42 -12.11
C ALA A 36 4.72 -15.04 -12.75
N ALA A 37 3.83 -14.24 -12.15
CA ALA A 37 3.46 -12.95 -12.73
C ALA A 37 4.62 -11.93 -12.74
N PRO A 38 5.38 -11.73 -11.64
CA PRO A 38 6.58 -10.90 -11.69
C PRO A 38 7.65 -11.41 -12.66
N ALA A 39 7.90 -12.72 -12.70
CA ALA A 39 8.88 -13.29 -13.61
C ALA A 39 8.52 -13.05 -15.09
N GLN A 40 7.23 -13.20 -15.45
CA GLN A 40 6.73 -12.90 -16.79
C GLN A 40 6.82 -11.41 -17.14
N ALA A 41 6.80 -10.53 -16.15
CA ALA A 41 6.99 -9.09 -16.32
C ALA A 41 8.48 -8.70 -16.42
N GLY A 42 9.41 -9.67 -16.44
CA GLY A 42 10.86 -9.42 -16.52
C GLY A 42 11.49 -8.96 -15.20
N VAL A 43 10.81 -9.17 -14.08
CA VAL A 43 11.30 -8.82 -12.73
C VAL A 43 12.04 -10.01 -12.15
N ASP A 44 13.21 -9.78 -11.56
CA ASP A 44 13.97 -10.82 -10.86
C ASP A 44 13.17 -11.29 -9.63
N VAL A 45 13.05 -12.61 -9.43
CA VAL A 45 12.26 -13.17 -8.33
C VAL A 45 13.17 -13.94 -7.39
N VAL A 46 13.15 -13.54 -6.12
CA VAL A 46 13.79 -14.29 -5.05
C VAL A 46 12.71 -14.87 -4.15
N ILE A 47 12.79 -16.18 -3.90
CA ILE A 47 11.95 -16.84 -2.90
C ILE A 47 12.60 -16.64 -1.53
N GLY A 48 11.83 -16.15 -0.58
CA GLY A 48 12.32 -15.93 0.78
C GLY A 48 11.24 -15.43 1.73
N ASP A 49 11.55 -15.47 3.02
CA ASP A 49 10.68 -15.07 4.10
C ASP A 49 11.34 -13.95 4.91
N LEU A 50 10.55 -12.96 5.32
CA LEU A 50 11.07 -11.86 6.14
C LEU A 50 11.40 -12.30 7.57
N ASP A 51 10.91 -13.47 7.99
CA ASP A 51 11.31 -14.12 9.25
C ASP A 51 12.65 -14.88 9.13
N ASP A 52 13.21 -15.02 7.93
CA ASP A 52 14.47 -15.71 7.65
C ASP A 52 15.51 -14.75 7.08
N ARG A 53 16.43 -14.30 7.94
CA ARG A 53 17.48 -13.34 7.60
C ARG A 53 18.35 -13.78 6.43
N ASP A 54 18.67 -15.07 6.30
CA ASP A 54 19.55 -15.54 5.22
C ASP A 54 18.87 -15.36 3.86
N THR A 55 17.55 -15.53 3.80
CA THR A 55 16.79 -15.30 2.57
C THR A 55 16.65 -13.81 2.24
N VAL A 56 16.55 -12.95 3.25
CA VAL A 56 16.55 -11.49 3.06
C VAL A 56 17.93 -11.02 2.58
N ASP A 57 19.01 -11.47 3.20
CA ASP A 57 20.39 -11.17 2.80
C ASP A 57 20.67 -11.63 1.37
N ALA A 58 20.17 -12.81 0.99
CA ALA A 58 20.26 -13.30 -0.38
C ALA A 58 19.51 -12.41 -1.38
N ALA A 59 18.36 -11.86 -1.00
CA ALA A 59 17.59 -10.94 -1.83
C ALA A 59 18.26 -9.56 -1.98
N MET A 60 19.09 -9.15 -1.01
CA MET A 60 19.78 -7.86 -0.98
C MET A 60 21.04 -7.77 -1.85
N ARG A 61 21.53 -8.87 -2.43
CA ARG A 61 22.71 -8.86 -3.30
C ARG A 61 22.52 -7.90 -4.48
N ASP A 62 23.47 -6.98 -4.68
CA ASP A 62 23.48 -5.97 -5.76
C ASP A 62 22.30 -4.97 -5.72
N VAL A 63 21.61 -4.87 -4.56
CA VAL A 63 20.51 -3.93 -4.34
C VAL A 63 21.04 -2.56 -3.96
N SER A 64 20.58 -1.53 -4.67
CA SER A 64 20.94 -0.13 -4.43
C SER A 64 19.83 0.64 -3.70
N ALA A 65 18.59 0.17 -3.82
CA ALA A 65 17.43 0.73 -3.13
C ALA A 65 16.39 -0.34 -2.79
N VAL A 66 15.65 -0.15 -1.69
CA VAL A 66 14.60 -1.06 -1.23
C VAL A 66 13.27 -0.32 -1.14
N ILE A 67 12.22 -0.90 -1.71
CA ILE A 67 10.81 -0.55 -1.44
C ILE A 67 10.31 -1.52 -0.36
N LEU A 68 10.30 -1.04 0.87
CA LEU A 68 9.81 -1.75 2.03
C LEU A 68 8.34 -1.45 2.23
N VAL A 69 7.47 -2.38 1.86
CA VAL A 69 6.06 -2.32 2.26
C VAL A 69 5.97 -2.86 3.69
N SER A 70 5.65 -1.99 4.65
CA SER A 70 5.75 -2.31 6.07
C SER A 70 4.94 -3.55 6.44
N PRO A 71 5.59 -4.61 6.96
CA PRO A 71 4.88 -5.77 7.49
C PRO A 71 4.15 -5.41 8.80
N ALA A 72 3.18 -6.23 9.18
CA ALA A 72 2.49 -6.06 10.46
C ALA A 72 3.37 -6.43 11.68
N ILE A 73 4.52 -7.08 11.44
CA ILE A 73 5.41 -7.63 12.45
C ILE A 73 6.69 -6.78 12.50
N PRO A 74 6.97 -6.04 13.60
CA PRO A 74 8.14 -5.17 13.70
C PRO A 74 9.48 -5.88 13.46
N ALA A 75 9.62 -7.13 13.91
CA ALA A 75 10.85 -7.91 13.72
C ALA A 75 11.19 -8.14 12.23
N GLN A 76 10.17 -8.28 11.37
CA GLN A 76 10.36 -8.43 9.92
C GLN A 76 10.86 -7.11 9.30
N GLU A 77 10.31 -5.97 9.74
CA GLU A 77 10.79 -4.65 9.31
C GLU A 77 12.26 -4.44 9.72
N ILE A 78 12.61 -4.73 10.97
CA ILE A 78 13.99 -4.63 11.47
C ILE A 78 14.94 -5.52 10.67
N THR A 79 14.55 -6.77 10.38
CA THR A 79 15.37 -7.70 9.59
C THR A 79 15.70 -7.13 8.21
N VAL A 80 14.71 -6.54 7.51
CA VAL A 80 14.95 -5.89 6.21
C VAL A 80 15.92 -4.72 6.32
N ILE A 81 15.75 -3.87 7.34
CA ILE A 81 16.61 -2.70 7.53
C ILE A 81 18.04 -3.13 7.86
N ASP A 82 18.23 -4.09 8.76
CA ASP A 82 19.56 -4.62 9.10
C ASP A 82 20.26 -5.22 7.89
N SER A 83 19.55 -6.01 7.09
CA SER A 83 20.06 -6.58 5.84
C SER A 83 20.40 -5.50 4.80
N ALA A 84 19.57 -4.46 4.68
CA ALA A 84 19.83 -3.33 3.78
C ALA A 84 21.09 -2.56 4.19
N VAL A 85 21.27 -2.31 5.50
CA VAL A 85 22.48 -1.68 6.05
C VAL A 85 23.72 -2.55 5.78
N ALA A 86 23.64 -3.84 6.07
CA ALA A 86 24.74 -4.78 5.85
C ALA A 86 25.15 -4.89 4.38
N ALA A 87 24.18 -4.83 3.45
CA ALA A 87 24.41 -4.86 2.02
C ALA A 87 24.85 -3.50 1.42
N GLY A 88 24.90 -2.43 2.22
CA GLY A 88 25.28 -1.10 1.74
C GLY A 88 24.21 -0.44 0.85
N VAL A 89 22.94 -0.80 1.03
CA VAL A 89 21.81 -0.18 0.32
C VAL A 89 21.80 1.32 0.61
N SER A 90 21.77 2.14 -0.44
CA SER A 90 21.85 3.59 -0.30
C SER A 90 20.52 4.25 0.03
N HIS A 91 19.39 3.62 -0.33
CA HIS A 91 18.05 4.20 -0.13
C HIS A 91 17.01 3.16 0.29
N VAL A 92 16.15 3.52 1.24
CA VAL A 92 14.96 2.74 1.60
C VAL A 92 13.73 3.63 1.48
N VAL A 93 12.77 3.22 0.66
CA VAL A 93 11.44 3.80 0.55
C VAL A 93 10.49 2.93 1.38
N LYS A 94 10.06 3.45 2.53
CA LYS A 94 9.10 2.77 3.39
C LYS A 94 7.67 3.17 3.04
N VAL A 95 6.83 2.20 2.74
CA VAL A 95 5.39 2.38 2.50
C VAL A 95 4.62 1.92 3.72
N THR A 96 4.01 2.87 4.44
CA THR A 96 3.32 2.63 5.71
C THR A 96 2.05 3.49 5.81
N SER A 97 1.04 2.99 6.50
CA SER A 97 -0.12 3.77 6.97
C SER A 97 0.01 4.17 8.45
N LYS A 98 1.11 3.79 9.10
CA LYS A 98 1.47 4.14 10.47
C LYS A 98 2.62 5.13 10.43
N VAL A 99 2.36 6.37 10.83
CA VAL A 99 3.41 7.37 11.05
C VAL A 99 3.65 7.45 12.55
N SER A 100 4.81 6.97 13.00
CA SER A 100 5.31 7.21 14.35
C SER A 100 6.53 8.12 14.28
N SER A 101 6.73 8.94 15.31
CA SER A 101 7.90 9.82 15.48
C SER A 101 9.22 9.07 15.46
N ASP A 102 9.20 7.78 15.78
CA ASP A 102 10.40 6.95 15.95
C ASP A 102 10.83 6.24 14.65
N SER A 103 10.21 6.60 13.53
CA SER A 103 10.51 6.02 12.23
C SER A 103 11.81 6.61 11.64
N PRO A 104 12.87 5.82 11.38
CA PRO A 104 14.14 6.33 10.87
C PRO A 104 14.03 6.81 9.41
N SER A 105 14.58 7.98 9.06
CA SER A 105 14.64 8.49 7.69
C SER A 105 15.90 9.37 7.41
N PRO A 106 16.82 8.99 6.50
CA PRO A 106 17.99 9.79 6.02
C PRO A 106 17.76 10.42 4.62
N ALA A 107 18.58 11.38 4.10
CA ALA A 107 18.28 12.51 3.14
C ALA A 107 18.39 12.38 1.57
N GLY A 108 17.47 13.03 0.81
CA GLY A 108 17.31 13.13 -0.67
C GLY A 108 16.04 12.45 -1.27
N HIS A 109 14.83 13.05 -1.23
CA HIS A 109 13.52 12.35 -0.98
C HIS A 109 13.55 11.51 0.29
N ALA A 110 14.59 10.72 0.43
CA ALA A 110 15.26 10.41 1.67
C ALA A 110 15.09 11.60 2.67
N GLY A 111 14.62 11.30 3.88
CA GLY A 111 14.44 12.25 4.99
C GLY A 111 13.08 12.96 4.93
N LYS A 112 12.33 12.79 3.85
CA LYS A 112 11.00 13.36 3.66
C LYS A 112 9.94 12.30 3.93
N THR A 113 8.83 12.76 4.49
CA THR A 113 7.59 11.99 4.61
C THR A 113 6.60 12.53 3.61
N TYR A 114 6.02 11.63 2.81
CA TYR A 114 4.98 11.95 1.85
C TYR A 114 3.66 11.31 2.30
N TRP A 115 2.58 12.03 2.06
CA TRP A 115 1.20 11.67 2.36
C TRP A 115 0.42 11.64 1.05
N PRO A 116 0.63 10.65 0.18
CA PRO A 116 0.00 10.63 -1.13
C PRO A 116 -1.52 10.48 -1.00
N THR A 117 -2.26 11.54 -1.33
CA THR A 117 -3.73 11.54 -1.38
C THR A 117 -4.26 11.59 -2.82
N GLY A 118 -5.56 11.36 -2.99
CA GLY A 118 -6.28 11.77 -4.19
C GLY A 118 -6.36 13.29 -4.32
N PRO A 119 -6.91 13.82 -5.44
CA PRO A 119 -7.00 15.26 -5.69
C PRO A 119 -8.11 15.97 -4.89
N ALA A 120 -8.96 15.22 -4.20
CA ALA A 120 -10.04 15.73 -3.36
C ALA A 120 -10.32 14.75 -2.21
N SER A 121 -10.78 15.29 -1.08
CA SER A 121 -11.42 14.51 -0.03
C SER A 121 -12.87 14.21 -0.44
N LEU A 122 -13.34 13.01 -0.15
CA LEU A 122 -14.69 12.55 -0.51
C LEU A 122 -15.34 11.88 0.68
N SER A 123 -16.58 12.25 0.95
CA SER A 123 -17.46 11.49 1.82
C SER A 123 -17.90 10.19 1.14
N TYR A 124 -18.31 9.19 1.93
CA TYR A 124 -18.90 7.97 1.37
C TYR A 124 -20.20 8.23 0.60
N ALA A 125 -20.93 9.31 0.93
CA ALA A 125 -22.11 9.72 0.18
C ALA A 125 -21.74 10.19 -1.23
N GLU A 126 -20.75 11.08 -1.36
CA GLU A 126 -20.24 11.53 -2.65
C GLU A 126 -19.62 10.38 -3.46
N ALA A 127 -18.91 9.45 -2.81
CA ALA A 127 -18.42 8.24 -3.47
C ALA A 127 -19.58 7.38 -4.01
N ALA A 128 -20.69 7.25 -3.27
CA ALA A 128 -21.87 6.54 -3.73
C ALA A 128 -22.57 7.25 -4.90
N GLU A 129 -22.58 8.59 -4.92
CA GLU A 129 -23.07 9.39 -6.05
C GLU A 129 -22.22 9.19 -7.31
N GLU A 130 -20.89 9.19 -7.18
CA GLU A 130 -19.98 8.93 -8.30
C GLU A 130 -20.15 7.51 -8.85
N LEU A 131 -20.26 6.51 -7.97
CA LEU A 131 -20.59 5.13 -8.35
C LEU A 131 -21.94 5.06 -9.08
N SER A 132 -22.97 5.73 -8.56
CA SER A 132 -24.30 5.77 -9.18
C SER A 132 -24.25 6.36 -10.60
N ALA A 133 -23.53 7.47 -10.75
CA ALA A 133 -23.40 8.17 -12.02
C ALA A 133 -22.67 7.32 -13.07
N VAL A 134 -21.59 6.62 -12.69
CA VAL A 134 -20.82 5.79 -13.62
C VAL A 134 -21.52 4.47 -13.94
N LEU A 135 -22.19 3.85 -12.97
CA LEU A 135 -22.80 2.52 -13.13
C LEU A 135 -24.24 2.57 -13.65
N GLY A 136 -24.87 3.75 -13.68
CA GLY A 136 -26.23 3.93 -14.19
C GLY A 136 -27.31 3.28 -13.31
N ARG A 137 -27.02 3.04 -12.03
CA ARG A 137 -27.98 2.49 -11.05
C ARG A 137 -27.86 3.21 -9.71
N PRO A 138 -28.95 3.40 -8.95
CA PRO A 138 -28.88 4.04 -7.64
C PRO A 138 -28.03 3.22 -6.67
N ILE A 139 -27.03 3.88 -6.08
CA ILE A 139 -26.19 3.37 -4.99
C ILE A 139 -26.22 4.43 -3.90
N THR A 140 -26.64 4.05 -2.70
CA THR A 140 -26.80 4.97 -1.57
C THR A 140 -25.86 4.59 -0.44
N PHE A 141 -25.19 5.58 0.14
CA PHE A 141 -24.47 5.38 1.40
C PHE A 141 -25.47 5.35 2.56
N ARG A 142 -25.37 4.31 3.40
CA ARG A 142 -26.05 4.24 4.69
C ARG A 142 -25.01 4.45 5.77
N SER A 143 -25.14 5.54 6.53
CA SER A 143 -24.34 5.74 7.72
C SER A 143 -24.73 4.73 8.79
N LEU A 144 -23.73 4.15 9.46
CA LEU A 144 -23.90 3.24 10.59
C LEU A 144 -23.32 3.88 11.83
N THR A 145 -23.97 3.65 12.96
CA THR A 145 -23.37 3.91 14.27
C THR A 145 -22.21 2.94 14.51
N PHE A 146 -21.35 3.27 15.48
CA PHE A 146 -20.27 2.39 15.91
C PHE A 146 -20.78 0.98 16.27
N GLU A 147 -21.86 0.90 17.05
CA GLU A 147 -22.42 -0.38 17.49
C GLU A 147 -23.02 -1.18 16.33
N GLU A 148 -23.73 -0.54 15.41
CA GLU A 148 -24.26 -1.21 14.20
C GLU A 148 -23.12 -1.74 13.33
N GLN A 149 -22.10 -0.92 13.05
CA GLN A 149 -20.94 -1.34 12.26
C GLN A 149 -20.20 -2.51 12.90
N LYS A 150 -19.99 -2.47 14.23
CA LYS A 150 -19.36 -3.56 14.97
C LYS A 150 -20.21 -4.84 14.88
N GLN A 151 -21.51 -4.74 15.13
CA GLN A 151 -22.41 -5.89 15.14
C GLN A 151 -22.53 -6.52 13.74
N ASP A 152 -22.68 -5.72 12.69
CA ASP A 152 -22.73 -6.19 11.31
C ASP A 152 -21.47 -7.01 10.93
N MET A 153 -20.29 -6.58 11.41
CA MET A 153 -19.03 -7.31 11.19
C MET A 153 -18.96 -8.61 12.01
N VAL A 154 -19.43 -8.61 13.26
CA VAL A 154 -19.50 -9.81 14.10
C VAL A 154 -20.43 -10.84 13.48
N ASP A 155 -21.60 -10.41 13.01
CA ASP A 155 -22.58 -11.28 12.35
C ASP A 155 -22.03 -11.86 11.04
N ALA A 156 -21.12 -11.14 10.37
CA ALA A 156 -20.37 -11.62 9.21
C ALA A 156 -19.18 -12.55 9.55
N GLY A 157 -18.96 -12.87 10.84
CA GLY A 157 -17.93 -13.79 11.31
C GLY A 157 -16.58 -13.15 11.62
N VAL A 158 -16.49 -11.82 11.65
CA VAL A 158 -15.26 -11.12 12.08
C VAL A 158 -15.13 -11.24 13.61
N PRO A 159 -13.97 -11.64 14.15
CA PRO A 159 -13.77 -11.68 15.60
C PRO A 159 -14.08 -10.33 16.26
N GLU A 160 -14.79 -10.34 17.39
CA GLU A 160 -15.35 -9.14 18.03
C GLU A 160 -14.31 -8.02 18.23
N ARG A 161 -13.13 -8.35 18.74
CA ARG A 161 -12.05 -7.37 18.91
C ARG A 161 -11.62 -6.70 17.59
N ILE A 162 -11.63 -7.44 16.49
CA ILE A 162 -11.27 -6.91 15.17
C ILE A 162 -12.41 -6.06 14.61
N ALA A 163 -13.67 -6.45 14.84
CA ALA A 163 -14.84 -5.66 14.51
C ALA A 163 -14.84 -4.33 15.27
N GLU A 164 -14.56 -4.34 16.57
CA GLU A 164 -14.45 -3.15 17.41
C GLU A 164 -13.34 -2.22 16.93
N MET A 165 -12.14 -2.75 16.66
CA MET A 165 -11.02 -1.96 16.12
C MET A 165 -11.35 -1.33 14.76
N ASN A 166 -12.06 -2.04 13.87
CA ASN A 166 -12.49 -1.50 12.59
C ASN A 166 -13.57 -0.43 12.75
N ALA A 167 -14.59 -0.67 13.57
CA ALA A 167 -15.64 0.31 13.85
C ALA A 167 -15.05 1.60 14.44
N GLN A 168 -14.03 1.47 15.29
CA GLN A 168 -13.29 2.62 15.83
C GLN A 168 -12.54 3.39 14.73
N ALA A 169 -11.89 2.70 13.78
CA ALA A 169 -11.23 3.36 12.65
C ALA A 169 -12.23 4.10 11.75
N ILE A 170 -13.36 3.47 11.42
CA ILE A 170 -14.43 4.10 10.62
C ILE A 170 -14.99 5.33 11.33
N ARG A 171 -15.18 5.28 12.66
CA ARG A 171 -15.60 6.43 13.46
C ARG A 171 -14.60 7.59 13.35
N LEU A 172 -13.30 7.32 13.47
CA LEU A 172 -12.27 8.35 13.32
C LEU A 172 -12.30 9.00 11.93
N PHE A 173 -12.49 8.22 10.87
CA PHE A 173 -12.65 8.77 9.51
C PHE A 173 -13.88 9.67 9.41
N ALA A 174 -15.01 9.27 10.01
CA ALA A 174 -16.22 10.10 10.06
C ALA A 174 -16.02 11.38 10.90
N GLU A 175 -15.08 11.38 11.84
CA GLU A 175 -14.68 12.53 12.66
C GLU A 175 -13.58 13.40 12.00
N GLY A 176 -13.16 13.06 10.78
CA GLY A 176 -12.21 13.86 9.99
C GLY A 176 -10.74 13.45 10.12
N ASP A 177 -10.42 12.31 10.74
CA ASP A 177 -9.05 11.78 10.90
C ASP A 177 -8.38 11.34 9.58
N SER A 178 -8.96 11.67 8.43
CA SER A 178 -8.33 11.56 7.11
C SER A 178 -8.88 12.59 6.12
N ASP A 179 -9.54 13.65 6.61
CA ASP A 179 -10.16 14.69 5.78
C ASP A 179 -9.12 15.76 5.40
N TRP A 180 -8.13 15.35 4.63
CA TRP A 180 -7.09 16.23 4.11
C TRP A 180 -6.59 15.77 2.74
N VAL A 181 -6.06 16.74 1.99
CA VAL A 181 -5.50 16.55 0.66
C VAL A 181 -4.09 17.15 0.66
N THR A 182 -3.17 16.50 -0.02
CA THR A 182 -1.81 17.00 -0.22
C THR A 182 -1.48 17.12 -1.71
N ASP A 183 -0.49 17.95 -2.00
CA ASP A 183 0.09 18.07 -3.34
C ASP A 183 1.25 17.08 -3.56
N ASP A 184 1.41 16.06 -2.71
CA ASP A 184 2.57 15.17 -2.79
C ASP A 184 2.58 14.36 -4.08
N VAL A 185 1.44 13.84 -4.52
CA VAL A 185 1.33 13.12 -5.79
C VAL A 185 1.68 14.02 -6.99
N PRO A 186 1.07 15.22 -7.17
CA PRO A 186 1.47 16.10 -8.27
C PRO A 186 2.91 16.61 -8.16
N ALA A 187 3.42 16.86 -6.95
CA ALA A 187 4.81 17.28 -6.75
C ALA A 187 5.81 16.18 -7.13
N ILE A 188 5.50 14.91 -6.87
CA ILE A 188 6.37 13.77 -7.18
C ILE A 188 6.26 13.38 -8.66
N LEU A 189 5.04 13.25 -9.19
CA LEU A 189 4.79 12.68 -10.51
C LEU A 189 4.75 13.71 -11.64
N GLY A 190 4.69 15.00 -11.32
CA GLY A 190 4.51 16.07 -12.32
C GLY A 190 3.15 16.05 -13.02
N ARG A 191 2.17 15.31 -12.48
CA ARG A 191 0.81 15.17 -13.00
C ARG A 191 -0.20 15.01 -11.85
N PRO A 192 -1.47 15.38 -12.03
CA PRO A 192 -2.48 15.25 -10.98
C PRO A 192 -2.66 13.78 -10.54
N ALA A 193 -3.07 13.62 -9.28
CA ALA A 193 -3.56 12.35 -8.76
C ALA A 193 -4.84 11.91 -9.49
N GLY A 194 -5.05 10.60 -9.60
CA GLY A 194 -6.28 10.05 -10.20
C GLY A 194 -7.50 10.36 -9.32
N THR A 195 -8.64 10.66 -9.95
CA THR A 195 -9.90 10.87 -9.23
C THR A 195 -10.58 9.53 -8.92
N PHE A 196 -11.42 9.50 -7.88
CA PHE A 196 -12.25 8.33 -7.58
C PHE A 196 -13.16 7.98 -8.77
N ARG A 197 -13.76 8.98 -9.43
CA ARG A 197 -14.55 8.78 -10.64
C ARG A 197 -13.77 8.05 -11.74
N GLN A 198 -12.55 8.47 -12.03
CA GLN A 198 -11.71 7.82 -13.05
C GLN A 198 -11.42 6.37 -12.65
N PHE A 199 -11.11 6.12 -11.38
CA PHE A 199 -10.93 4.76 -10.88
C PHE A 199 -12.18 3.88 -11.13
N VAL A 200 -13.38 4.39 -10.85
CA VAL A 200 -14.63 3.64 -11.09
C VAL A 200 -14.83 3.38 -12.59
N VAL A 201 -14.55 4.36 -13.46
CA VAL A 201 -14.63 4.20 -14.93
C VAL A 201 -13.68 3.11 -15.41
N ASP A 202 -12.42 3.15 -14.98
CA ASP A 202 -11.38 2.21 -15.40
C ASP A 202 -11.66 0.77 -14.93
N HIS A 203 -12.41 0.63 -13.83
CA HIS A 203 -12.71 -0.66 -13.18
C HIS A 203 -14.19 -1.02 -13.22
N VAL A 204 -14.97 -0.45 -14.15
CA VAL A 204 -16.43 -0.64 -14.22
C VAL A 204 -16.84 -2.12 -14.21
N ALA A 205 -16.03 -2.99 -14.83
CA ALA A 205 -16.28 -4.43 -14.88
C ALA A 205 -16.24 -5.13 -13.51
N ALA A 206 -15.54 -4.56 -12.52
CA ALA A 206 -15.47 -5.10 -11.16
C ALA A 206 -16.71 -4.77 -10.31
N PHE A 207 -17.56 -3.84 -10.78
CA PHE A 207 -18.76 -3.38 -10.07
C PHE A 207 -20.08 -3.88 -10.70
N ARG A 208 -19.97 -4.70 -11.75
CA ARG A 208 -21.09 -5.34 -12.44
C ARG A 208 -21.53 -6.62 -11.75
#